data_AF-A0A9N9GR66-F1
#
_entry.id   AF-A0A9N9GR66-F1
#
_cell.length_a   1.000
_cell.length_b   1.000
_cell.length_c   1.000
_cell.angle_alpha   90.00
_cell.angle_beta   90.00
_cell.angle_gamma   90.00
#
_symmetry.space_group_name_H-M   'P 1'
#
loop_
_entity.id
_entity.type
_entity.pdbx_description
1 polymer ?
#
loop_
_entity_poly.entity_id
_entity_poly.type
_entity_poly.pdbx_seq_one_letter_code
_entity_poly.pdbx_strand_id
1 'polypeptide(L)'
;MTSLVVSGIAPFLDFAGLLMLVEKISIYLLIGATFYCKVMALRAYFSRITKKDIDIKHNSDPSARDTTFNEILANRDARFLTELTDYRVIFNAELASRDENFTAEIQRILIMLNTSTARLDEIEQVLQNYHNNFGRVATEFESINRSITILQTEVNQRHSLVRSTNRRGSDQQIEALSSSARLSNSSTSSQKFANIISTIRELLKAIFARVKDANGYTLDQMCNIVSADILRLGMGAIGKDIIKGFHNGNSIRSENLEKIGAWIDSHLHTTE
;
A
#
# COMPACT_ATOMS: atom_id res chain seq x y z
N MET A 1 19.06 -19.68 2.40
CA MET A 1 18.42 -19.96 1.10
C MET A 1 16.99 -20.43 1.37
N THR A 2 16.07 -19.49 1.48
CA THR A 2 14.63 -19.75 1.65
C THR A 2 13.93 -19.10 0.48
N SER A 3 13.28 -19.93 -0.32
CA SER A 3 12.44 -19.59 -1.47
C SER A 3 11.45 -18.49 -1.09
N LEU A 4 11.59 -17.30 -1.68
CA LEU A 4 10.60 -16.24 -1.62
C LEU A 4 9.46 -16.67 -2.55
N VAL A 5 8.33 -17.07 -1.95
CA VAL A 5 7.13 -17.44 -2.70
C VAL A 5 6.62 -16.18 -3.40
N VAL A 6 6.68 -16.18 -4.73
CA VAL A 6 6.07 -15.20 -5.63
C VAL A 6 4.54 -15.33 -5.52
N SER A 7 3.97 -14.83 -4.42
CA SER A 7 2.52 -14.89 -4.13
C SER A 7 1.80 -13.58 -4.47
N GLY A 8 2.51 -12.55 -4.95
CA GLY A 8 1.94 -11.21 -5.16
C GLY A 8 1.16 -11.02 -6.46
N ILE A 9 1.36 -11.87 -7.47
CA ILE A 9 0.81 -11.67 -8.83
C ILE A 9 -0.55 -12.38 -9.02
N ALA A 10 -0.77 -13.48 -8.29
CA ALA A 10 -1.99 -14.28 -8.38
C ALA A 10 -3.30 -13.48 -8.19
N PRO A 11 -3.45 -12.61 -7.17
CA PRO A 11 -4.70 -11.87 -6.99
C PRO A 11 -4.97 -10.83 -8.09
N PHE A 12 -3.93 -10.32 -8.76
CA PHE A 12 -4.09 -9.36 -9.85
C PHE A 12 -4.51 -10.03 -11.16
N LEU A 13 -3.99 -11.24 -11.45
CA LEU A 13 -4.41 -12.02 -12.62
C LEU A 13 -5.86 -12.50 -12.48
N ASP A 14 -6.29 -12.89 -11.29
CA ASP A 14 -7.68 -13.24 -11.02
C ASP A 14 -8.63 -12.03 -11.19
N PHE A 15 -8.23 -10.85 -10.72
CA PHE A 15 -9.03 -9.63 -10.89
C PHE A 15 -9.12 -9.20 -12.37
N ALA A 16 -8.01 -9.24 -13.11
CA ALA A 16 -8.00 -8.94 -14.54
C ALA A 16 -8.85 -9.94 -15.35
N GLY A 17 -8.80 -11.23 -14.98
CA GLY A 17 -9.66 -12.27 -15.57
C GLY A 17 -11.14 -12.02 -15.31
N LEU A 18 -11.51 -11.59 -14.09
CA LEU A 18 -12.89 -11.27 -13.73
C LEU A 18 -13.41 -10.03 -14.47
N LEU A 19 -12.58 -9.00 -14.63
CA LEU A 19 -12.90 -7.78 -15.38
C LEU A 19 -13.17 -8.09 -16.85
N MET A 20 -12.30 -8.90 -17.48
CA MET A 20 -12.50 -9.36 -18.87
C MET A 20 -13.75 -10.23 -19.03
N LEU A 21 -14.16 -10.98 -18.01
CA LEU A 21 -15.38 -11.79 -18.04
C LEU A 21 -16.63 -10.90 -18.02
N VAL A 22 -16.66 -9.88 -17.17
CA VAL A 22 -17.79 -8.94 -17.03
C VAL A 22 -17.98 -8.12 -18.32
N GLU A 23 -16.90 -7.69 -18.97
CA GLU A 23 -16.98 -6.98 -20.25
C GLU A 23 -17.39 -7.89 -21.41
N LYS A 24 -16.89 -9.14 -21.45
CA LYS A 24 -17.35 -10.11 -22.46
C LYS A 24 -18.84 -10.38 -22.34
N ILE A 25 -19.39 -10.51 -21.14
CA ILE A 25 -20.84 -10.65 -20.92
C ILE A 25 -21.60 -9.46 -21.52
N SER A 26 -21.06 -8.24 -21.36
CA SER A 26 -21.67 -7.03 -21.94
C SER A 26 -21.66 -7.04 -23.47
N ILE A 27 -20.59 -7.55 -24.10
CA ILE A 27 -20.50 -7.73 -25.55
C ILE A 27 -21.50 -8.80 -26.03
N TYR A 28 -21.61 -9.94 -25.35
CA TYR A 28 -22.58 -10.99 -25.70
C TYR A 28 -24.03 -10.53 -25.54
N LEU A 29 -24.33 -9.73 -24.51
CA LEU A 29 -25.65 -9.10 -24.34
C LEU A 29 -25.95 -8.09 -25.45
N LEU A 30 -24.96 -7.30 -25.87
CA LEU A 30 -25.12 -6.35 -26.97
C LEU A 30 -25.35 -7.08 -28.31
N ILE A 31 -24.57 -8.13 -28.60
CA ILE A 31 -24.76 -9.00 -29.78
C ILE A 31 -26.15 -9.65 -29.74
N GLY A 32 -26.56 -10.18 -28.58
CA GLY A 32 -27.87 -10.78 -28.38
C GLY A 32 -29.02 -9.80 -28.59
N ALA A 33 -28.92 -8.59 -28.03
CA ALA A 33 -29.90 -7.53 -28.23
C ALA A 33 -29.98 -7.08 -29.70
N THR A 34 -28.83 -6.96 -30.37
CA THR A 34 -28.77 -6.59 -31.79
C THR A 34 -29.38 -7.68 -32.67
N PHE A 35 -29.11 -8.96 -32.37
CA PHE A 35 -29.71 -10.10 -33.05
C PHE A 35 -31.23 -10.17 -32.82
N TYR A 36 -31.67 -9.93 -31.59
CA TYR A 36 -33.09 -9.87 -31.21
C TYR A 36 -33.85 -8.77 -31.95
N CYS A 37 -33.31 -7.55 -31.99
CA CYS A 37 -33.89 -6.44 -32.75
C CYS A 37 -34.01 -6.77 -34.25
N LYS A 38 -33.01 -7.47 -34.83
CA LYS A 38 -33.02 -7.90 -36.23
C LYS A 38 -34.11 -8.95 -36.51
N VAL A 39 -34.27 -9.95 -35.64
CA VAL A 39 -35.35 -10.95 -35.77
C VAL A 39 -36.74 -10.29 -35.68
N MET A 40 -36.90 -9.31 -34.79
CA MET A 40 -38.17 -8.58 -34.65
C MET A 40 -38.47 -7.68 -35.86
N ALA A 41 -37.46 -7.04 -36.45
CA ALA A 41 -37.60 -6.29 -37.69
C ALA A 41 -37.98 -7.20 -38.88
N LEU A 42 -37.36 -8.38 -38.98
CA LEU A 42 -37.70 -9.40 -39.99
C LEU A 42 -39.13 -9.92 -39.83
N ARG A 43 -39.58 -10.11 -38.59
CA ARG A 43 -40.97 -10.51 -38.28
C ARG A 43 -41.98 -9.43 -38.69
N ALA A 44 -41.68 -8.16 -38.41
CA ALA A 44 -42.50 -7.05 -38.86
C ALA A 44 -42.53 -6.91 -40.40
N TYR A 45 -41.42 -7.25 -41.07
CA TYR A 45 -41.30 -7.30 -42.52
C TYR A 45 -42.23 -8.34 -43.15
N PHE A 46 -42.20 -9.60 -42.69
CA PHE A 46 -43.12 -10.65 -43.17
C PHE A 46 -44.59 -10.32 -42.92
N SER A 47 -44.90 -9.66 -41.80
CA SER A 47 -46.26 -9.22 -41.49
C SER A 47 -46.78 -8.11 -42.42
N ARG A 48 -45.91 -7.33 -43.08
CA ARG A 48 -46.30 -6.26 -44.01
C ARG A 48 -46.49 -6.75 -45.45
N ILE A 49 -45.76 -7.80 -45.86
CA ILE A 49 -45.92 -8.46 -47.18
C ILE A 49 -47.31 -9.09 -47.26
N THR A 50 -47.67 -9.90 -46.26
CA THR A 50 -48.98 -10.55 -46.15
C THR A 50 -50.16 -9.58 -46.21
N LYS A 51 -50.00 -8.32 -45.77
CA LYS A 51 -51.08 -7.33 -45.78
C LYS A 51 -51.24 -6.61 -47.13
N LYS A 52 -50.16 -6.31 -47.85
CA LYS A 52 -50.22 -5.56 -49.11
C LYS A 52 -50.58 -6.42 -50.31
N ASP A 53 -50.21 -7.70 -50.29
CA ASP A 53 -50.49 -8.64 -51.39
C ASP A 53 -51.98 -9.03 -51.46
N ILE A 54 -52.72 -8.88 -50.35
CA ILE A 54 -54.17 -9.15 -50.30
C ILE A 54 -54.99 -8.01 -50.93
N ASP A 55 -54.45 -6.78 -51.01
CA ASP A 55 -55.19 -5.59 -51.49
C ASP A 55 -55.02 -5.29 -52.99
N ILE A 56 -54.20 -6.05 -53.74
CA ILE A 56 -54.09 -5.89 -55.21
C ILE A 56 -55.33 -6.52 -55.88
N LYS A 57 -56.38 -5.70 -55.95
CA LYS A 57 -57.68 -5.97 -56.57
C LYS A 57 -57.58 -6.57 -57.99
N HIS A 58 -58.21 -7.73 -58.10
CA HIS A 58 -58.93 -8.44 -59.16
C HIS A 58 -59.35 -7.73 -60.49
N ASN A 59 -58.59 -6.81 -61.12
CA ASN A 59 -59.03 -6.16 -62.37
C ASN A 59 -57.95 -5.78 -63.42
N SER A 60 -56.80 -6.44 -63.45
CA SER A 60 -55.76 -6.21 -64.46
C SER A 60 -55.13 -7.50 -64.99
N ASP A 61 -54.66 -7.45 -66.24
CA ASP A 61 -54.00 -8.55 -66.97
C ASP A 61 -52.99 -9.30 -66.06
N PRO A 62 -53.13 -10.63 -65.89
CA PRO A 62 -52.23 -11.44 -65.07
C PRO A 62 -50.75 -11.19 -65.34
N SER A 63 -50.34 -11.05 -66.61
CA SER A 63 -48.93 -10.89 -66.97
C SER A 63 -48.34 -9.55 -66.49
N ALA A 64 -49.13 -8.47 -66.57
CA ALA A 64 -48.70 -7.15 -66.10
C ALA A 64 -48.60 -7.09 -64.56
N ARG A 65 -49.48 -7.83 -63.85
CA ARG A 65 -49.43 -7.94 -62.38
C ARG A 65 -48.19 -8.68 -61.91
N ASP A 66 -47.87 -9.82 -62.53
CA ASP A 66 -46.71 -10.62 -62.16
C ASP A 66 -45.40 -9.84 -62.39
N THR A 67 -45.32 -9.11 -63.50
CA THR A 67 -44.16 -8.24 -63.80
C THR A 67 -44.01 -7.12 -62.76
N THR A 68 -45.09 -6.43 -62.42
CA THR A 68 -45.07 -5.36 -61.40
C THR A 68 -44.72 -5.89 -60.01
N PHE A 69 -45.23 -7.06 -59.64
CA PHE A 69 -44.91 -7.71 -58.37
C PHE A 69 -43.43 -8.08 -58.29
N ASN A 70 -42.88 -8.67 -59.35
CA ASN A 70 -41.47 -9.05 -59.42
C ASN A 70 -40.54 -7.83 -59.33
N GLU A 71 -40.89 -6.72 -59.99
CA GLU A 71 -40.12 -5.46 -59.90
C GLU A 71 -40.15 -4.86 -58.48
N ILE A 72 -41.31 -4.88 -57.82
CA ILE A 72 -41.46 -4.41 -56.44
C ILE A 72 -40.63 -5.28 -55.50
N LEU A 73 -40.67 -6.60 -55.68
CA LEU A 73 -39.90 -7.54 -54.87
C LEU A 73 -38.40 -7.31 -55.06
N ALA A 74 -37.93 -7.25 -56.32
CA ALA A 74 -36.51 -7.05 -56.64
C ALA A 74 -35.96 -5.72 -56.10
N ASN A 75 -36.68 -4.60 -56.27
CA ASN A 75 -36.25 -3.31 -55.74
C ASN A 75 -36.17 -3.32 -54.21
N ARG A 76 -37.10 -4.02 -53.56
CA ARG A 76 -37.17 -4.09 -52.11
C ARG A 76 -36.10 -5.00 -51.52
N ASP A 77 -35.81 -6.12 -52.17
CA ASP A 77 -34.67 -6.99 -51.83
C ASP A 77 -33.34 -6.25 -51.99
N ALA A 78 -33.17 -5.50 -53.09
CA ALA A 78 -31.97 -4.67 -53.31
C ALA A 78 -31.79 -3.60 -52.21
N ARG A 79 -32.88 -2.95 -51.79
CA ARG A 79 -32.86 -1.98 -50.69
C ARG A 79 -32.47 -2.65 -49.37
N PHE A 80 -33.09 -3.79 -49.04
CA PHE A 80 -32.80 -4.52 -47.82
C PHE A 80 -31.34 -4.99 -47.77
N LEU A 81 -30.80 -5.49 -48.88
CA LEU A 81 -29.39 -5.87 -48.99
C LEU A 81 -28.44 -4.67 -48.81
N THR A 82 -28.83 -3.51 -49.32
CA THR A 82 -28.07 -2.26 -49.14
C THR A 82 -28.05 -1.84 -47.68
N GLU A 83 -29.21 -1.82 -47.01
CA GLU A 83 -29.33 -1.52 -45.58
C GLU A 83 -28.52 -2.49 -44.73
N LEU A 84 -28.60 -3.81 -44.99
CA LEU A 84 -27.80 -4.81 -44.29
C LEU A 84 -26.29 -4.59 -44.47
N THR A 85 -25.88 -4.19 -45.67
CA THR A 85 -24.47 -3.93 -45.97
C THR A 85 -23.99 -2.69 -45.21
N ASP A 86 -24.77 -1.62 -45.19
CA ASP A 86 -24.45 -0.39 -44.46
C ASP A 86 -24.34 -0.66 -42.94
N TYR A 87 -25.31 -1.37 -42.37
CA TYR A 87 -25.25 -1.78 -40.97
C TYR A 87 -24.03 -2.64 -40.64
N ARG A 88 -23.65 -3.55 -41.54
CA ARG A 88 -22.44 -4.38 -41.35
C ARG A 88 -21.19 -3.51 -41.32
N VAL A 89 -21.09 -2.52 -42.22
CA VAL A 89 -19.94 -1.62 -42.29
C VAL A 89 -19.83 -0.78 -41.01
N ILE A 90 -20.93 -0.17 -40.57
CA ILE A 90 -20.97 0.63 -39.34
C ILE A 90 -20.57 -0.21 -38.13
N PHE A 91 -21.15 -1.40 -38.00
CA PHE A 91 -20.85 -2.30 -36.87
C PHE A 91 -19.39 -2.73 -36.84
N ASN A 92 -18.80 -3.09 -37.99
CA ASN A 92 -17.40 -3.46 -38.08
C ASN A 92 -16.47 -2.30 -37.74
N ALA A 93 -16.81 -1.07 -38.15
CA ALA A 93 -16.05 0.12 -37.79
C ALA A 93 -16.08 0.38 -36.27
N GLU A 94 -17.25 0.20 -35.63
CA GLU A 94 -17.37 0.36 -34.18
C GLU A 94 -16.57 -0.71 -33.42
N LEU A 95 -16.60 -1.97 -33.87
CA LEU A 95 -15.78 -3.03 -33.30
C LEU A 95 -14.28 -2.72 -33.41
N ALA A 96 -13.82 -2.31 -34.60
CA ALA A 96 -12.42 -1.96 -34.82
C ALA A 96 -11.97 -0.80 -33.92
N SER A 97 -12.79 0.24 -33.79
CA SER A 97 -12.49 1.37 -32.91
C SER A 97 -12.40 0.96 -31.43
N ARG A 98 -13.26 0.05 -30.97
CA ARG A 98 -13.18 -0.49 -29.61
C ARG A 98 -11.94 -1.33 -29.40
N ASP A 99 -11.59 -2.19 -30.35
CA ASP A 99 -10.39 -3.03 -30.30
C ASP A 99 -9.11 -2.18 -30.24
N GLU A 100 -9.04 -1.09 -31.01
CA GLU A 100 -7.94 -0.13 -30.95
C GLU A 100 -7.84 0.53 -29.57
N ASN A 101 -8.97 0.96 -29.00
CA ASN A 101 -9.00 1.58 -27.67
C ASN A 101 -8.56 0.60 -26.57
N PHE A 102 -9.04 -0.65 -26.62
CA PHE A 102 -8.62 -1.69 -25.69
C PHE A 102 -7.14 -2.01 -25.82
N THR A 103 -6.62 -2.07 -27.06
CA THR A 103 -5.19 -2.29 -27.31
C THR A 103 -4.34 -1.18 -26.69
N ALA A 104 -4.76 0.09 -26.84
CA ALA A 104 -4.07 1.23 -26.25
C ALA A 104 -4.08 1.18 -24.72
N GLU A 105 -5.22 0.82 -24.10
CA GLU A 105 -5.32 0.72 -22.64
C GLU A 105 -4.47 -0.42 -22.08
N ILE A 106 -4.47 -1.59 -22.74
CA ILE A 106 -3.59 -2.72 -22.39
C ILE A 106 -2.12 -2.29 -22.42
N GLN A 107 -1.69 -1.58 -23.47
CA GLN A 107 -0.33 -1.08 -23.57
C GLN A 107 0.02 -0.10 -22.44
N ARG A 108 -0.91 0.80 -22.10
CA ARG A 108 -0.74 1.75 -20.99
C ARG A 108 -0.55 1.01 -19.65
N ILE A 109 -1.40 0.03 -19.37
CA ILE A 109 -1.32 -0.79 -18.16
C ILE A 109 0.02 -1.54 -18.11
N LEU A 110 0.45 -2.13 -19.24
CA LEU A 110 1.71 -2.85 -19.33
C LEU A 110 2.92 -1.94 -19.00
N ILE A 111 2.93 -0.70 -19.51
CA ILE A 111 3.98 0.29 -19.21
C ILE A 111 4.00 0.62 -17.71
N MET A 112 2.82 0.85 -17.09
CA MET A 112 2.72 1.12 -15.66
C MET A 112 3.22 -0.06 -14.82
N LEU A 113 2.91 -1.28 -15.23
CA LEU A 113 3.34 -2.50 -14.55
C LEU A 113 4.87 -2.65 -14.62
N ASN A 114 5.45 -2.52 -15.81
CA ASN A 114 6.89 -2.59 -15.99
C ASN A 114 7.63 -1.52 -15.18
N THR A 115 7.10 -0.29 -15.15
CA THR A 115 7.65 0.81 -14.34
C THR A 115 7.60 0.48 -12.85
N SER A 116 6.49 -0.11 -12.38
CA SER A 116 6.33 -0.51 -10.98
C SER A 116 7.28 -1.65 -10.60
N THR A 117 7.45 -2.64 -11.48
CA THR A 117 8.41 -3.74 -11.29
C THR A 117 9.84 -3.20 -11.17
N ALA A 118 10.27 -2.30 -12.07
CA ALA A 118 11.60 -1.71 -12.00
C ALA A 118 11.85 -0.96 -10.67
N ARG A 119 10.85 -0.21 -10.19
CA ARG A 119 10.95 0.47 -8.89
C ARG A 119 11.02 -0.50 -7.71
N LEU A 120 10.34 -1.64 -7.80
CA LEU A 120 10.44 -2.69 -6.77
C LEU A 120 11.84 -3.32 -6.76
N ASP A 121 12.42 -3.57 -7.93
CA ASP A 121 13.78 -4.11 -8.04
C ASP A 121 14.81 -3.13 -7.43
N GLU A 122 14.66 -1.83 -7.67
CA GLU A 122 15.50 -0.79 -7.05
C GLU A 122 15.38 -0.80 -5.52
N ILE A 123 14.17 -0.89 -4.98
CA ILE A 123 13.93 -0.97 -3.53
C ILE A 123 14.58 -2.22 -2.94
N GLU A 124 14.44 -3.37 -3.61
CA GLU A 124 15.05 -4.63 -3.17
C GLU A 124 16.58 -4.50 -3.09
N GLN A 125 17.22 -3.89 -4.09
CA GLN A 125 18.67 -3.65 -4.07
C GLN A 125 19.09 -2.73 -2.93
N VAL A 126 18.34 -1.66 -2.67
CA VAL A 126 18.61 -0.72 -1.57
C VAL A 126 18.51 -1.44 -0.22
N LEU A 127 17.45 -2.23 -0.02
CA LEU A 127 17.27 -3.01 1.21
C LEU A 127 18.39 -4.03 1.41
N GLN A 128 18.81 -4.71 0.35
CA GLN A 128 19.92 -5.65 0.41
C GLN A 128 21.23 -4.95 0.81
N ASN A 129 21.48 -3.74 0.28
CA ASN A 129 22.64 -2.95 0.66
C ASN A 129 22.60 -2.54 2.14
N TYR A 130 21.45 -2.07 2.63
CA TYR A 130 21.28 -1.79 4.06
C TYR A 130 21.52 -3.03 4.92
N HIS A 131 20.97 -4.18 4.55
CA HIS A 131 21.18 -5.43 5.27
C HIS A 131 22.68 -5.79 5.38
N ASN A 132 23.41 -5.68 4.28
CA ASN A 132 24.85 -5.92 4.25
C ASN A 132 25.62 -4.94 5.15
N ASN A 133 25.26 -3.64 5.10
CA ASN A 133 25.91 -2.61 5.92
C ASN A 133 25.65 -2.83 7.41
N PHE A 134 24.40 -3.14 7.80
CA PHE A 134 24.08 -3.48 9.18
C PHE A 134 24.82 -4.73 9.65
N GLY A 135 24.94 -5.77 8.81
CA GLY A 135 25.74 -6.95 9.12
C GLY A 135 27.22 -6.62 9.38
N ARG A 136 27.79 -5.69 8.59
CA ARG A 136 29.16 -5.23 8.81
C ARG A 136 29.31 -4.46 10.12
N VAL A 137 28.41 -3.51 10.39
CA VAL A 137 28.40 -2.73 11.64
C VAL A 137 28.27 -3.64 12.86
N ALA A 138 27.39 -4.65 12.82
CA ALA A 138 27.24 -5.61 13.91
C ALA A 138 28.56 -6.37 14.17
N THR A 139 29.25 -6.79 13.11
CA THR A 139 30.54 -7.49 13.21
C THR A 139 31.63 -6.60 13.81
N GLU A 140 31.69 -5.33 13.39
CA GLU A 140 32.62 -4.34 13.95
C GLU A 140 32.34 -4.09 15.44
N PHE A 141 31.07 -3.99 15.83
CA PHE A 141 30.67 -3.82 17.22
C PHE A 141 31.08 -5.01 18.09
N GLU A 142 30.92 -6.25 17.62
CA GLU A 142 31.44 -7.43 18.31
C GLU A 142 32.96 -7.37 18.49
N SER A 143 33.69 -6.93 17.46
CA SER A 143 35.15 -6.79 17.50
C SER A 143 35.59 -5.75 18.54
N ILE A 144 34.91 -4.61 18.59
CA ILE A 144 35.14 -3.57 19.60
C ILE A 144 34.86 -4.12 21.00
N ASN A 145 33.75 -4.83 21.18
CA ASN A 145 33.37 -5.40 22.48
C ASN A 145 34.40 -6.43 22.98
N ARG A 146 34.93 -7.29 22.08
CA ARG A 146 36.04 -8.19 22.39
C ARG A 146 37.29 -7.42 22.82
N SER A 147 37.65 -6.37 22.09
CA SER A 147 38.81 -5.52 22.40
C SER A 147 38.68 -4.82 23.76
N ILE A 148 37.50 -4.30 24.08
CA ILE A 148 37.20 -3.71 25.40
C ILE A 148 37.39 -4.74 26.51
N THR A 149 36.88 -5.96 26.32
CA THR A 149 37.01 -7.04 27.31
C THR A 149 38.48 -7.41 27.57
N ILE A 150 39.30 -7.46 26.51
CA ILE A 150 40.75 -7.70 26.61
C ILE A 150 41.42 -6.58 27.42
N LEU A 151 41.15 -5.32 27.06
CA LEU A 151 41.72 -4.16 27.75
C LEU A 151 41.33 -4.09 29.23
N GLN A 152 40.06 -4.37 29.55
CA GLN A 152 39.60 -4.45 30.94
C GLN A 152 40.35 -5.51 31.73
N THR A 153 40.57 -6.69 31.13
CA THR A 153 41.34 -7.78 31.75
C THR A 153 42.78 -7.35 32.02
N GLU A 154 43.43 -6.71 31.05
CA GLU A 154 44.81 -6.21 31.20
C GLU A 154 44.92 -5.12 32.27
N VAL A 155 44.00 -4.15 32.30
CA VAL A 155 43.97 -3.08 33.31
C VAL A 155 43.82 -3.68 34.72
N ASN A 156 42.90 -4.63 34.90
CA ASN A 156 42.70 -5.30 36.18
C ASN A 156 43.94 -6.07 36.62
N GLN A 157 44.61 -6.77 35.70
CA GLN A 157 45.88 -7.45 35.97
C GLN A 157 46.96 -6.45 36.42
N ARG A 158 47.20 -5.36 35.68
CA ARG A 158 48.19 -4.34 36.06
C ARG A 158 47.86 -3.70 37.41
N HIS A 159 46.59 -3.40 37.68
CA HIS A 159 46.16 -2.82 38.95
C HIS A 159 46.44 -3.77 40.13
N SER A 160 46.21 -5.07 39.98
CA SER A 160 46.55 -6.07 40.99
C SER A 160 48.06 -6.14 41.27
N LEU A 161 48.89 -6.02 40.22
CA LEU A 161 50.35 -6.06 40.30
C LEU A 161 50.92 -4.81 41.00
N VAL A 162 50.37 -3.63 40.70
CA VAL A 162 50.74 -2.38 41.40
C VAL A 162 50.37 -2.46 42.88
N ARG A 163 49.18 -2.99 43.21
CA ARG A 163 48.72 -3.14 44.59
C ARG A 163 49.58 -4.12 45.39
N SER A 164 50.03 -5.22 44.79
CA SER A 164 50.94 -6.17 45.46
C SER A 164 52.34 -5.58 45.64
N THR A 165 52.79 -4.73 44.73
CA THR A 165 54.09 -4.04 44.81
C THR A 165 54.09 -2.97 45.92
N ASN A 166 53.02 -2.17 46.03
CA ASN A 166 52.88 -1.16 47.09
C ASN A 166 52.75 -1.76 48.50
N ARG A 167 52.24 -3.00 48.63
CA ARG A 167 52.20 -3.72 49.92
C ARG A 167 53.57 -4.17 50.42
N ARG A 168 54.61 -4.16 49.59
CA ARG A 168 55.96 -4.54 49.98
C ARG A 168 56.82 -3.36 50.47
N GLY A 169 56.27 -2.12 50.46
CA GLY A 169 56.99 -0.89 50.75
C GLY A 169 56.49 -0.05 51.94
N SER A 170 55.41 -0.45 52.62
CA SER A 170 54.91 0.27 53.81
C SER A 170 54.51 -0.69 54.92
N ASP A 171 55.51 -1.16 55.65
CA ASP A 171 55.35 -1.56 57.04
C ASP A 171 55.42 -0.31 57.91
N GLN A 172 54.29 0.37 58.14
CA GLN A 172 54.09 1.20 59.33
C GLN A 172 52.60 1.57 59.50
N GLN A 173 52.03 0.98 60.55
CA GLN A 173 51.00 1.50 61.46
C GLN A 173 49.86 2.36 60.90
N ILE A 174 48.61 1.92 61.11
CA ILE A 174 47.70 2.50 62.11
C ILE A 174 46.42 1.65 62.16
N GLU A 175 46.14 1.13 63.36
CA GLU A 175 44.87 0.52 63.75
C GLU A 175 43.82 1.59 64.05
N ALA A 176 42.56 1.16 63.93
CA ALA A 176 41.35 1.72 64.53
C ALA A 176 40.86 3.09 64.01
N LEU A 177 39.70 3.05 63.34
CA LEU A 177 38.52 3.83 63.73
C LEU A 177 37.29 3.30 62.98
N SER A 178 36.49 2.54 63.72
CA SER A 178 35.12 2.20 63.39
C SER A 178 34.27 3.47 63.34
N SER A 179 33.72 3.81 62.18
CA SER A 179 32.56 4.69 62.10
C SER A 179 31.58 4.15 61.06
N SER A 180 30.51 3.59 61.59
CA SER A 180 29.33 3.09 60.90
C SER A 180 28.70 4.20 60.06
N ALA A 181 28.84 4.11 58.74
CA ALA A 181 28.01 4.83 57.79
C ALA A 181 27.27 3.79 56.95
N ARG A 182 26.11 3.36 57.45
CA ARG A 182 25.11 2.67 56.63
C ARG A 182 24.60 3.66 55.59
N LEU A 183 25.28 3.73 54.44
CA LEU A 183 24.76 4.38 53.25
C LEU A 183 23.75 3.44 52.61
N SER A 184 22.48 3.78 52.79
CA SER A 184 21.34 3.15 52.13
C SER A 184 21.44 3.35 50.61
N ASN A 185 22.08 2.41 49.93
CA ASN A 185 22.08 2.32 48.46
C ASN A 185 20.73 1.77 47.98
N SER A 186 19.72 2.65 47.81
CA SER A 186 18.48 2.27 47.12
C SER A 186 17.86 3.40 46.26
N SER A 187 18.67 4.29 45.69
CA SER A 187 18.17 5.47 44.95
C SER A 187 18.52 5.52 43.46
N THR A 188 19.19 4.50 42.90
CA THR A 188 19.74 4.58 41.53
C THR A 188 18.74 4.20 40.42
N SER A 189 17.66 3.46 40.72
CA SER A 189 16.68 3.06 39.68
C SER A 189 15.63 4.13 39.41
N SER A 190 15.10 4.79 40.44
CA SER A 190 14.07 5.83 40.33
C SER A 190 14.58 7.05 39.57
N GLN A 191 15.84 7.44 39.78
CA GLN A 191 16.49 8.55 39.07
C GLN A 191 16.63 8.26 37.56
N LYS A 192 17.00 7.02 37.20
CA LYS A 192 17.14 6.60 35.80
C LYS A 192 15.79 6.57 35.09
N PHE A 193 14.73 6.10 35.75
CA PHE A 193 13.39 6.06 35.17
C PHE A 193 12.80 7.47 34.98
N ALA A 194 13.00 8.37 35.94
CA ALA A 194 12.62 9.77 35.80
C ALA A 194 13.34 10.46 34.62
N ASN A 195 14.63 10.17 34.42
CA ASN A 195 15.39 10.69 33.29
C ASN A 195 14.82 10.18 31.94
N ILE A 196 14.47 8.90 31.82
CA ILE A 196 13.89 8.33 30.59
C ILE A 196 12.55 8.99 30.25
N ILE A 197 11.66 9.13 31.24
CA ILE A 197 10.35 9.78 31.03
C ILE A 197 10.55 11.23 30.58
N SER A 198 11.49 11.94 31.19
CA SER A 198 11.81 13.32 30.81
C SER A 198 12.31 13.41 29.36
N THR A 199 13.22 12.51 28.95
CA THR A 199 13.72 12.48 27.57
C THR A 199 12.61 12.22 26.56
N ILE A 200 11.74 11.23 26.82
CA ILE A 200 10.61 10.92 25.93
C ILE A 200 9.66 12.12 25.82
N ARG A 201 9.41 12.83 26.93
CA ARG A 201 8.56 14.02 26.93
C ARG A 201 9.15 15.15 26.10
N GLU A 202 10.45 15.39 26.19
CA GLU A 202 11.09 16.46 25.41
C GLU A 202 11.13 16.12 23.91
N LEU A 203 11.36 14.85 23.55
CA LEU A 203 11.24 14.40 22.15
C LEU A 203 9.81 14.57 21.63
N LEU A 204 8.80 14.20 22.43
CA LEU A 204 7.40 14.42 22.09
C LEU A 204 7.14 15.90 21.80
N LYS A 205 7.57 16.81 22.68
CA LYS A 205 7.38 18.26 22.51
C LYS A 205 8.07 18.79 21.26
N ALA A 206 9.30 18.34 20.99
CA ALA A 206 10.05 18.77 19.81
C ALA A 206 9.34 18.38 18.51
N ILE A 207 8.89 17.13 18.39
CA ILE A 207 8.14 16.66 17.22
C ILE A 207 6.78 17.34 17.15
N PHE A 208 6.10 17.52 18.30
CA PHE A 208 4.85 18.27 18.39
C PHE A 208 4.99 19.67 17.82
N ALA A 209 5.96 20.44 18.27
CA ALA A 209 6.18 21.81 17.79
C ALA A 209 6.43 21.82 16.29
N ARG A 210 7.32 20.95 15.79
CA ARG A 210 7.65 20.84 14.36
C ARG A 210 6.41 20.57 13.49
N VAL A 211 5.63 19.54 13.82
CA VAL A 211 4.47 19.14 13.02
C VAL A 211 3.33 20.14 13.16
N LYS A 212 3.12 20.66 14.38
CA LYS A 212 2.08 21.64 14.67
C LYS A 212 2.32 22.94 13.90
N ASP A 213 3.54 23.47 13.93
CA ASP A 213 3.88 24.75 13.30
C ASP A 213 3.89 24.63 11.77
N ALA A 214 4.36 23.51 11.22
CA ALA A 214 4.33 23.26 9.77
C ALA A 214 2.91 23.18 9.18
N ASN A 215 1.92 22.75 9.97
CA ASN A 215 0.56 22.50 9.49
C ASN A 215 -0.51 23.42 10.11
N GLY A 216 -0.12 24.34 10.99
CA GLY A 216 -1.05 25.25 11.67
C GLY A 216 -2.04 24.57 12.61
N TYR A 217 -1.66 23.44 13.21
CA TYR A 217 -2.57 22.69 14.09
C TYR A 217 -2.70 23.31 15.49
N THR A 218 -3.85 23.12 16.11
CA THR A 218 -4.03 23.34 17.56
C THR A 218 -3.47 22.17 18.36
N LEU A 219 -3.23 22.37 19.66
CA LEU A 219 -2.75 21.29 20.54
C LEU A 219 -3.71 20.09 20.55
N ASP A 220 -5.02 20.32 20.60
CA ASP A 220 -6.02 19.24 20.60
C ASP A 220 -6.08 18.49 19.27
N GLN A 221 -5.91 19.18 18.15
CA GLN A 221 -5.79 18.52 16.84
C GLN A 221 -4.53 17.65 16.78
N MET A 222 -3.40 18.14 17.29
CA MET A 222 -2.17 17.35 17.35
C MET A 222 -2.32 16.10 18.22
N CYS A 223 -2.95 16.22 19.40
CA CYS A 223 -3.22 15.06 20.27
C CYS A 223 -4.14 14.04 19.60
N ASN A 224 -5.12 14.47 18.80
CA ASN A 224 -5.98 13.56 18.03
C ASN A 224 -5.19 12.83 16.93
N ILE A 225 -4.30 13.53 16.22
CA ILE A 225 -3.44 12.94 15.18
C ILE A 225 -2.56 11.87 15.80
N VAL A 226 -1.87 12.18 16.89
CA VAL A 226 -0.98 11.23 17.59
C VAL A 226 -1.77 10.02 18.09
N SER A 227 -2.97 10.24 18.63
CA SER A 227 -3.87 9.15 19.04
C SER A 227 -4.24 8.24 17.86
N ALA A 228 -4.53 8.80 16.69
CA ALA A 228 -4.89 8.05 15.50
C ALA A 228 -3.68 7.31 14.91
N ASP A 229 -2.50 7.93 14.89
CA ASP A 229 -1.28 7.30 14.41
C ASP A 229 -0.84 6.15 15.32
N ILE A 230 -0.91 6.31 16.63
CA ILE A 230 -0.64 5.21 17.58
C ILE A 230 -1.55 4.01 17.32
N LEU A 231 -2.83 4.27 17.02
CA LEU A 231 -3.76 3.21 16.65
C LEU A 231 -3.37 2.56 15.31
N ARG A 232 -2.94 3.35 14.31
CA ARG A 232 -2.48 2.87 13.01
C ARG A 232 -1.19 2.05 13.09
N LEU A 233 -0.33 2.36 14.07
CA LEU A 233 0.87 1.58 14.39
C LEU A 233 0.55 0.24 15.09
N GLY A 234 -0.73 -0.06 15.35
CA GLY A 234 -1.15 -1.30 16.01
C GLY A 234 -0.86 -1.33 17.52
N MET A 235 -0.50 -0.20 18.12
CA MET A 235 -0.10 -0.10 19.53
C MET A 235 -1.30 -0.02 20.50
N GLY A 236 -2.53 -0.12 19.97
CA GLY A 236 -3.78 -0.02 20.72
C GLY A 236 -4.21 1.42 21.01
N ALA A 237 -5.46 1.60 21.43
CA ALA A 237 -6.02 2.92 21.66
C ALA A 237 -5.34 3.65 22.84
N ILE A 238 -5.17 4.96 22.70
CA ILE A 238 -4.74 5.90 23.73
C ILE A 238 -5.65 7.13 23.65
N GLY A 239 -6.07 7.69 24.78
CA GLY A 239 -6.91 8.88 24.78
C GLY A 239 -6.10 10.15 24.50
N LYS A 240 -6.64 11.08 23.71
CA LYS A 240 -6.03 12.40 23.46
C LYS A 240 -5.69 13.15 24.76
N ASP A 241 -6.53 13.02 25.79
CA ASP A 241 -6.35 13.71 27.08
C ASP A 241 -5.14 13.16 27.84
N ILE A 242 -4.80 11.88 27.65
CA ILE A 242 -3.60 11.25 28.22
C ILE A 242 -2.36 11.84 27.56
N ILE A 243 -2.36 11.94 26.23
CA ILE A 243 -1.26 12.54 25.46
C ILE A 243 -1.08 14.01 25.86
N LYS A 244 -2.17 14.78 25.92
CA LYS A 244 -2.18 16.18 26.33
C LYS A 244 -1.67 16.37 27.76
N GLY A 245 -2.10 15.51 28.68
CA GLY A 245 -1.62 15.49 30.06
C GLY A 245 -0.12 15.24 30.13
N PHE A 246 0.38 14.24 29.39
CA PHE A 246 1.80 13.91 29.37
C PHE A 246 2.68 15.02 28.78
N HIS A 247 2.23 15.63 27.67
CA HIS A 247 2.85 16.81 27.08
C HIS A 247 3.02 17.95 28.10
N ASN A 248 2.00 18.17 28.94
CA ASN A 248 1.98 19.22 29.97
C ASN A 248 2.70 18.85 31.28
N GLY A 249 3.25 17.64 31.38
CA GLY A 249 4.05 17.22 32.53
C GLY A 249 3.40 16.20 33.47
N ASN A 250 2.17 15.75 33.19
CA ASN A 250 1.51 14.75 34.04
C ASN A 250 2.26 13.42 34.00
N SER A 251 2.08 12.63 35.07
CA SER A 251 2.52 11.25 35.10
C SER A 251 1.75 10.42 34.07
N ILE A 252 2.43 9.42 33.52
CA ILE A 252 1.86 8.52 32.51
C ILE A 252 2.13 7.08 32.94
N ARG A 253 1.18 6.19 32.63
CA ARG A 253 1.37 4.75 32.81
C ARG A 253 2.38 4.22 31.80
N SER A 254 3.19 3.25 32.19
CA SER A 254 4.22 2.65 31.33
C SER A 254 3.66 2.17 29.99
N GLU A 255 2.47 1.54 29.99
CA GLU A 255 1.79 1.09 28.78
C GLU A 255 1.50 2.21 27.77
N ASN A 256 1.23 3.43 28.23
CA ASN A 256 0.97 4.57 27.36
C ASN A 256 2.27 5.30 26.99
N LEU A 257 3.30 5.20 27.82
CA LEU A 257 4.64 5.69 27.51
C LEU A 257 5.26 4.90 26.35
N GLU A 258 5.08 3.58 26.32
CA GLU A 258 5.54 2.70 25.23
C GLU A 258 4.87 3.06 23.89
N LYS A 259 3.55 3.28 23.91
CA LYS A 259 2.78 3.74 22.74
C LYS A 259 3.30 5.07 22.19
N ILE A 260 3.56 6.04 23.07
CA ILE A 260 4.12 7.34 22.69
C ILE A 260 5.55 7.19 22.17
N GLY A 261 6.36 6.33 22.79
CA GLY A 261 7.72 6.02 22.34
C GLY A 261 7.75 5.46 20.91
N ALA A 262 6.87 4.51 20.59
CA ALA A 262 6.75 3.95 19.24
C ALA A 262 6.33 5.01 18.20
N TRP A 263 5.42 5.92 18.58
CA TRP A 263 5.05 7.04 17.71
C TRP A 263 6.22 8.00 17.46
N ILE A 264 6.99 8.36 18.50
CA ILE A 264 8.19 9.18 18.37
C ILE A 264 9.19 8.52 17.41
N ASP A 265 9.46 7.23 17.57
CA ASP A 265 10.41 6.47 16.76
C ASP A 265 10.05 6.53 15.26
N SER A 266 8.76 6.32 14.92
CA SER A 266 8.27 6.45 13.54
C SER A 266 8.43 7.86 12.92
N HIS A 267 8.54 8.91 13.75
CA HIS A 267 8.68 10.31 13.32
C HIS A 267 10.12 10.83 13.37
N LEU A 268 11.04 10.03 13.91
CA LEU A 268 12.48 10.26 13.86
C LEU A 268 13.09 9.66 12.57
N HIS A 269 12.55 8.53 12.09
CA HIS A 269 13.01 7.84 10.87
C HIS A 269 12.47 8.42 9.55
N THR A 270 11.61 9.44 9.59
CA THR A 270 11.07 10.13 8.40
C THR A 270 11.87 11.38 8.01
N THR A 271 13.09 11.54 8.56
CA THR A 271 13.96 12.72 8.36
C THR A 271 15.25 12.44 7.58
N GLU A 272 15.32 11.33 6.84
CA GLU A 272 16.29 11.09 5.75
C GLU A 272 15.53 10.95 4.42
#